data_AF-A0A9P6S4G9-F1
#
_entry.id   AF-A0A9P6S4G9-F1
#
_cell.length_a   1.000
_cell.length_b   1.000
_cell.length_c   1.000
_cell.angle_alpha   90.00
_cell.angle_beta   90.00
_cell.angle_gamma   90.00
#
_symmetry.space_group_name_H-M   'P 1'
#
loop_
_entity.id
_entity.type
_entity.pdbx_description
1 polymer ?
#
loop_
_entity_poly.entity_id
_entity_poly.type
_entity_poly.pdbx_seq_one_letter_code
_entity_poly.pdbx_strand_id
1 'polypeptide(L)'
;MSTALSLPINVQPWLKYTATTVGRDKIYRAVQYFSRFLAWYLLRQGATKETVARFNNLKKTLGLSRKLMRFGKPVEHIENAVKATSVKDEFIRFATIGKQLAYAGYLTLDGIIFIDGSGAYKFKNIKKYSELASRFWLAGIVFGFVGGLYKARQIQIRREAAARGLSHNSESEKSHARTELKAIAKEQYSVNKQLLQDGLDMLIPATGLGYLSLDDGAVGLIGTATAIMGAQSQWAKVNKKA
;
A
#
# COMPACT_ATOMS: atom_id res chain seq x y z
N MET A 1 44.80 6.71 5.10
CA MET A 1 43.96 6.31 3.94
C MET A 1 43.21 5.05 4.34
N SER A 2 41.90 5.16 4.62
CA SER A 2 41.07 3.99 4.95
C SER A 2 40.68 3.31 3.64
N THR A 3 41.25 2.15 3.37
CA THR A 3 40.81 1.24 2.30
C THR A 3 39.41 0.76 2.65
N ALA A 4 38.40 1.38 2.04
CA ALA A 4 37.04 0.89 2.14
C ALA A 4 36.99 -0.54 1.62
N LEU A 5 36.76 -1.50 2.52
CA LEU A 5 36.56 -2.90 2.19
C LEU A 5 35.37 -3.00 1.22
N SER A 6 35.63 -3.27 -0.06
CA SER A 6 34.57 -3.56 -1.03
C SER A 6 34.03 -4.95 -0.73
N LEU A 7 32.88 -5.02 -0.04
CA LEU A 7 32.17 -6.28 0.16
C LEU A 7 31.91 -6.94 -1.21
N PRO A 8 32.10 -8.28 -1.35
CA PRO A 8 31.90 -8.98 -2.62
C PRO A 8 30.46 -8.93 -3.12
N ILE A 9 29.50 -8.61 -2.23
CA ILE A 9 28.10 -8.37 -2.54
C ILE A 9 27.72 -6.97 -2.05
N ASN A 10 27.23 -6.12 -2.94
CA ASN A 10 26.73 -4.79 -2.57
C ASN A 10 25.39 -4.90 -1.83
N VAL A 11 25.44 -4.94 -0.49
CA VAL A 11 24.26 -5.01 0.39
C VAL A 11 23.63 -3.65 0.69
N GLN A 12 24.22 -2.54 0.24
CA GLN A 12 23.74 -1.19 0.56
C GLN A 12 22.27 -0.95 0.17
N PRO A 13 21.79 -1.40 -1.01
CA PRO A 13 20.39 -1.22 -1.37
C PRO A 13 19.42 -1.91 -0.42
N TRP A 14 19.80 -3.09 0.09
CA TRP A 14 19.03 -3.84 1.07
C TRP A 14 19.02 -3.18 2.44
N LEU A 15 20.17 -2.66 2.89
CA LEU A 15 20.29 -1.93 4.15
C LEU A 15 19.42 -0.66 4.13
N LYS A 16 19.46 0.13 3.05
CA LYS A 16 18.59 1.32 2.88
C LYS A 16 17.11 0.98 2.95
N TYR A 17 16.71 -0.14 2.33
CA TYR A 17 15.33 -0.58 2.33
C TYR A 17 14.86 -1.04 3.71
N THR A 18 15.63 -1.92 4.35
CA THR A 18 15.28 -2.53 5.66
C THR A 18 15.49 -1.60 6.85
N ALA A 19 16.28 -0.54 6.70
CA ALA A 19 16.37 0.55 7.69
C ALA A 19 15.04 1.30 7.86
N THR A 20 14.14 1.23 6.88
CA THR A 20 12.82 1.88 6.98
C THR A 20 11.77 0.93 7.58
N THR A 21 10.92 1.45 8.47
CA THR A 21 9.75 0.71 8.99
C THR A 21 8.83 0.24 7.87
N VAL A 22 8.68 1.04 6.80
CA VAL A 22 7.87 0.68 5.62
C VAL A 22 8.47 -0.51 4.88
N GLY A 23 9.79 -0.54 4.67
CA GLY A 23 10.44 -1.66 3.97
C GLY A 23 10.27 -2.99 4.72
N ARG A 24 10.47 -2.97 6.05
CA ARG A 24 10.21 -4.14 6.90
C ARG A 24 8.73 -4.54 6.90
N ASP A 25 7.80 -3.59 7.00
CA ASP A 25 6.36 -3.88 6.95
C ASP A 25 5.95 -4.59 5.66
N LYS A 26 6.48 -4.18 4.51
CA LYS A 26 6.16 -4.81 3.21
C LYS A 26 6.69 -6.24 3.10
N ILE A 27 7.88 -6.52 3.62
CA ILE A 27 8.40 -7.90 3.71
C ILE A 27 7.46 -8.74 4.59
N TYR A 28 7.14 -8.25 5.79
CA TYR A 28 6.29 -8.97 6.72
C TYR A 28 4.88 -9.16 6.17
N ARG A 29 4.33 -8.19 5.43
CA ARG A 29 3.03 -8.32 4.75
C ARG A 29 3.08 -9.45 3.73
N ALA A 30 4.11 -9.51 2.90
CA ALA A 30 4.24 -10.55 1.88
C ALA A 30 4.28 -11.94 2.50
N VAL A 31 5.11 -12.13 3.54
CA VAL A 31 5.21 -13.42 4.26
C VAL A 31 3.90 -13.75 4.98
N GLN A 32 3.26 -12.77 5.62
CA GLN A 32 1.98 -12.97 6.32
C GLN A 32 0.88 -13.47 5.38
N TYR A 33 0.67 -12.80 4.25
CA TYR A 33 -0.38 -13.16 3.30
C TYR A 33 -0.04 -14.43 2.53
N PHE A 34 1.24 -14.67 2.23
CA PHE A 34 1.65 -15.92 1.63
C PHE A 34 1.46 -17.10 2.61
N SER A 35 1.71 -16.89 3.90
CA SER A 35 1.40 -17.88 4.95
C SER A 35 -0.11 -18.15 5.05
N ARG A 36 -0.97 -17.15 4.79
CA ARG A 36 -2.43 -17.35 4.69
C ARG A 36 -2.77 -18.28 3.52
N PHE A 37 -2.21 -18.02 2.34
CA PHE A 37 -2.37 -18.89 1.19
C PHE A 37 -1.87 -20.32 1.45
N LEU A 38 -0.67 -20.47 2.00
CA LEU A 38 -0.09 -21.78 2.29
C LEU A 38 -0.91 -22.58 3.31
N ALA A 39 -1.42 -21.93 4.37
CA ALA A 39 -2.30 -22.61 5.33
C ALA A 39 -3.57 -23.15 4.66
N TRP A 40 -4.18 -22.37 3.77
CA TRP A 40 -5.35 -22.77 3.00
C TRP A 40 -5.04 -23.88 1.99
N TYR A 41 -3.93 -23.75 1.26
CA TYR A 41 -3.52 -24.70 0.23
C TYR A 41 -3.16 -26.05 0.84
N LEU A 42 -2.31 -26.07 1.87
CA LEU A 42 -1.84 -27.30 2.52
C LEU A 42 -2.98 -28.06 3.20
N LEU A 43 -3.95 -27.35 3.78
CA LEU A 43 -5.15 -27.99 4.34
C LEU A 43 -5.91 -28.80 3.27
N ARG A 44 -6.02 -28.24 2.06
CA ARG A 44 -6.70 -28.90 0.93
C ARG A 44 -5.89 -30.05 0.32
N GLN A 45 -4.57 -30.02 0.48
CA GLN A 45 -3.68 -31.12 0.09
C GLN A 45 -3.59 -32.23 1.14
N GLY A 46 -4.39 -32.18 2.21
CA GLY A 46 -4.39 -33.21 3.25
C GLY A 46 -3.22 -33.13 4.22
N ALA A 47 -2.55 -31.98 4.32
CA ALA A 47 -1.47 -31.80 5.29
C ALA A 47 -1.99 -31.93 6.74
N THR A 48 -1.07 -32.29 7.66
CA THR A 48 -1.41 -32.45 9.08
C THR A 48 -1.91 -31.13 9.70
N LYS A 49 -2.79 -31.24 10.71
CA LYS A 49 -3.29 -30.08 11.47
C LYS A 49 -2.14 -29.24 12.04
N GLU A 50 -1.07 -29.87 12.47
CA GLU A 50 0.13 -29.20 12.98
C GLU A 50 0.80 -28.34 11.90
N THR A 51 0.98 -28.87 10.68
CA THR A 51 1.58 -28.14 9.57
C THR A 51 0.75 -26.89 9.23
N VAL A 52 -0.56 -27.04 9.13
CA VAL A 52 -1.48 -25.92 8.89
C VAL A 52 -1.43 -24.90 10.04
N ALA A 53 -1.32 -25.36 11.29
CA ALA A 53 -1.20 -24.50 12.46
C ALA A 53 0.09 -23.66 12.44
N ARG A 54 1.23 -24.21 11.99
CA ARG A 54 2.50 -23.46 11.86
C ARG A 54 2.34 -22.23 10.97
N PHE A 55 1.71 -22.37 9.80
CA PHE A 55 1.47 -21.24 8.89
C PHE A 55 0.41 -20.26 9.41
N ASN A 56 -0.64 -20.75 10.07
CA ASN A 56 -1.61 -19.87 10.74
C ASN A 56 -0.99 -19.07 11.88
N ASN A 57 -0.09 -19.66 12.66
CA ASN A 57 0.66 -18.98 13.72
C ASN A 57 1.60 -17.92 13.13
N LEU A 58 2.34 -18.24 12.06
CA LEU A 58 3.19 -17.26 11.37
C LEU A 58 2.38 -16.07 10.83
N LYS A 59 1.25 -16.35 10.16
CA LYS A 59 0.29 -15.32 9.70
C LYS A 59 -0.18 -14.45 10.87
N LYS A 60 -0.57 -15.06 11.99
CA LYS A 60 -1.07 -14.35 13.18
C LYS A 60 0.00 -13.45 13.80
N THR A 61 1.18 -14.00 14.06
CA THR A 61 2.30 -13.28 14.69
C THR A 61 2.76 -12.10 13.83
N LEU A 62 2.99 -12.31 12.53
CA LEU A 62 3.35 -11.20 11.62
C LEU A 62 2.23 -10.15 11.54
N GLY A 63 0.98 -10.60 11.48
CA GLY A 63 -0.18 -9.72 11.47
C GLY A 63 -0.33 -8.89 12.75
N LEU A 64 0.20 -9.33 13.89
CA LEU A 64 0.23 -8.57 15.14
C LEU A 64 1.44 -7.63 15.16
N SER A 65 2.64 -8.10 14.83
CA SER A 65 3.87 -7.29 14.79
C SER A 65 3.76 -6.11 13.82
N ARG A 66 3.07 -6.28 12.69
CA ARG A 66 2.83 -5.18 11.73
C ARG A 66 1.87 -4.13 12.27
N LYS A 67 0.95 -4.46 13.17
CA LYS A 67 0.12 -3.44 13.87
C LYS A 67 0.99 -2.63 14.82
N LEU A 68 1.89 -3.29 15.55
CA LEU A 68 2.87 -2.62 16.41
C LEU A 68 3.74 -1.61 15.63
N MET A 69 4.23 -2.00 14.45
CA MET A 69 5.05 -1.11 13.62
C MET A 69 4.29 0.13 13.08
N ARG A 70 2.95 0.15 13.20
CA ARG A 70 2.10 1.24 12.72
C ARG A 70 1.62 2.18 13.83
N PHE A 71 2.04 1.98 15.08
CA PHE A 71 1.85 3.01 16.11
C PHE A 71 2.47 4.34 15.66
N GLY A 72 1.79 5.44 15.99
CA GLY A 72 2.18 6.79 15.55
C GLY A 72 1.75 7.16 14.12
N LYS A 73 1.46 6.19 13.25
CA LYS A 73 0.99 6.48 11.87
C LYS A 73 -0.29 7.33 11.80
N PRO A 74 -1.28 7.23 12.72
CA PRO A 74 -2.44 8.12 12.68
C PRO A 74 -2.07 9.61 12.67
N VAL A 75 -1.02 10.01 13.39
CA VAL A 75 -0.56 11.40 13.44
C VAL A 75 -0.05 11.86 12.07
N GLU A 76 0.74 11.03 11.38
CA GLU A 76 1.19 11.32 10.00
C GLU A 76 -0.01 11.48 9.06
N HIS A 77 -1.06 10.66 9.22
CA HIS A 77 -2.25 10.78 8.39
C HIS A 77 -3.05 12.04 8.68
N ILE A 78 -3.19 12.45 9.94
CA ILE A 78 -3.82 13.72 10.32
C ILE A 78 -3.04 14.90 9.73
N GLU A 79 -1.71 14.92 9.87
CA GLU A 79 -0.85 15.96 9.28
C GLU A 79 -1.04 16.02 7.75
N ASN A 80 -1.08 14.86 7.08
CA ASN A 80 -1.30 14.81 5.63
C ASN A 80 -2.72 15.26 5.22
N ALA A 81 -3.72 15.06 6.07
CA ALA A 81 -5.07 15.59 5.85
C ALA A 81 -5.06 17.13 5.92
N VAL A 82 -4.36 17.70 6.91
CA VAL A 82 -4.18 19.17 7.03
C VAL A 82 -3.43 19.72 5.82
N LYS A 83 -2.31 19.10 5.42
CA LYS A 83 -1.57 19.54 4.21
C LYS A 83 -2.44 19.50 2.94
N ALA A 84 -3.38 18.56 2.86
CA ALA A 84 -4.26 18.44 1.72
C ALA A 84 -5.27 19.59 1.59
N THR A 85 -5.56 20.37 2.66
CA THR A 85 -6.48 21.50 2.58
C THR A 85 -5.99 22.60 1.64
N SER A 86 -4.67 22.70 1.44
CA SER A 86 -4.04 23.65 0.52
C SER A 86 -4.01 23.19 -0.94
N VAL A 87 -4.53 22.01 -1.26
CA VAL A 87 -4.63 21.53 -2.64
C VAL A 87 -5.66 22.37 -3.40
N LYS A 88 -5.27 22.90 -4.56
CA LYS A 88 -6.11 23.77 -5.40
C LYS A 88 -7.31 23.04 -6.01
N ASP A 89 -7.07 21.86 -6.59
CA ASP A 89 -8.14 21.05 -7.18
C ASP A 89 -9.05 20.51 -6.08
N GLU A 90 -10.33 20.90 -6.12
CA GLU A 90 -11.28 20.63 -5.05
C GLU A 90 -11.59 19.15 -4.87
N PHE A 91 -11.66 18.41 -5.98
CA PHE A 91 -11.94 16.98 -5.95
C PHE A 91 -10.75 16.20 -5.39
N ILE A 92 -9.53 16.53 -5.83
CA ILE A 92 -8.32 15.94 -5.27
C ILE A 92 -8.16 16.29 -3.80
N ARG A 93 -8.48 17.53 -3.39
CA ARG A 93 -8.48 17.96 -1.99
C ARG A 93 -9.44 17.09 -1.18
N PHE A 94 -10.71 16.98 -1.58
CA PHE A 94 -11.72 16.18 -0.91
C PHE A 94 -11.31 14.70 -0.81
N ALA A 95 -10.94 14.07 -1.92
CA ALA A 95 -10.54 12.67 -1.96
C ALA A 95 -9.29 12.41 -1.10
N THR A 96 -8.33 13.33 -1.10
CA THR A 96 -7.10 13.20 -0.28
C THR A 96 -7.44 13.33 1.20
N ILE A 97 -8.23 14.33 1.61
CA ILE A 97 -8.63 14.49 3.02
C ILE A 97 -9.39 13.26 3.50
N GLY A 98 -10.39 12.80 2.74
CA GLY A 98 -11.19 11.61 3.07
C GLY A 98 -10.32 10.37 3.22
N LYS A 99 -9.39 10.14 2.28
CA LYS A 99 -8.39 9.06 2.37
C LYS A 99 -7.59 9.13 3.66
N GLN A 100 -7.02 10.29 3.97
CA GLN A 100 -6.10 10.45 5.10
C GLN A 100 -6.83 10.29 6.44
N LEU A 101 -8.01 10.88 6.60
CA LEU A 101 -8.83 10.71 7.81
C LEU A 101 -9.28 9.26 7.99
N ALA A 102 -9.66 8.58 6.91
CA ALA A 102 -10.01 7.16 6.96
C ALA A 102 -8.82 6.30 7.41
N TYR A 103 -7.61 6.55 6.89
CA TYR A 103 -6.40 5.86 7.34
C TYR A 103 -6.03 6.18 8.80
N ALA A 104 -6.25 7.42 9.26
CA ALA A 104 -6.06 7.78 10.67
C ALA A 104 -7.00 6.97 11.58
N GLY A 105 -8.29 6.90 11.23
CA GLY A 105 -9.28 6.10 11.96
C GLY A 105 -8.96 4.61 11.97
N TYR A 106 -8.63 4.05 10.80
CA TYR A 106 -8.20 2.66 10.67
C TYR A 106 -7.01 2.35 11.57
N LEU A 107 -5.91 3.11 11.45
CA LEU A 107 -4.66 2.80 12.17
C LEU A 107 -4.76 3.06 13.67
N THR A 108 -5.67 3.95 14.11
CA THR A 108 -5.99 4.14 15.52
C THR A 108 -6.65 2.88 16.09
N LEU A 109 -7.68 2.36 15.41
CA LEU A 109 -8.34 1.11 15.80
C LEU A 109 -7.38 -0.08 15.71
N ASP A 110 -6.46 -0.07 14.75
CA ASP A 110 -5.43 -1.11 14.60
C ASP A 110 -4.49 -1.16 15.81
N GLY A 111 -4.22 -0.02 16.45
CA GLY A 111 -3.51 0.05 17.74
C GLY A 111 -4.30 -0.59 18.88
N ILE A 112 -5.61 -0.35 18.96
CA ILE A 112 -6.51 -1.02 19.93
C ILE A 112 -6.52 -2.53 19.68
N ILE A 113 -6.58 -2.95 18.42
CA ILE A 113 -6.55 -4.37 18.02
C ILE A 113 -5.21 -5.02 18.36
N PHE A 114 -4.10 -4.28 18.29
CA PHE A 114 -2.83 -4.76 18.78
C PHE A 114 -2.84 -4.99 20.30
N ILE A 115 -3.33 -4.03 21.08
CA ILE A 115 -3.40 -4.13 22.55
C ILE A 115 -4.22 -5.36 22.98
N ASP A 116 -5.35 -5.61 22.31
CA ASP A 116 -6.10 -6.85 22.52
C ASP A 116 -5.29 -8.07 22.13
N GLY A 117 -4.80 -8.09 20.89
CA GLY A 117 -4.13 -9.24 20.29
C GLY A 117 -2.85 -9.66 21.03
N SER A 118 -2.15 -8.73 21.67
CA SER A 118 -0.96 -8.99 22.49
C SER A 118 -1.28 -9.53 23.88
N GLY A 119 -2.53 -9.38 24.33
CA GLY A 119 -2.94 -9.75 25.68
C GLY A 119 -2.67 -8.69 26.75
N ALA A 120 -2.19 -7.50 26.37
CA ALA A 120 -1.96 -6.40 27.30
C ALA A 120 -3.28 -5.90 27.95
N TYR A 121 -4.37 -5.86 27.18
CA TYR A 121 -5.71 -5.61 27.70
C TYR A 121 -6.77 -6.20 26.78
N LYS A 122 -7.74 -6.93 27.33
CA LYS A 122 -8.81 -7.58 26.54
C LYS A 122 -10.08 -6.73 26.48
N PHE A 123 -10.47 -6.33 25.27
CA PHE A 123 -11.65 -5.50 25.05
C PHE A 123 -12.89 -6.37 24.78
N LYS A 124 -14.00 -6.09 25.50
CA LYS A 124 -15.27 -6.80 25.31
C LYS A 124 -15.81 -6.72 23.88
N ASN A 125 -15.59 -5.57 23.21
CA ASN A 125 -16.13 -5.26 21.88
C ASN A 125 -15.09 -5.34 20.75
N ILE A 126 -14.03 -6.14 20.89
CA ILE A 126 -12.92 -6.18 19.92
C ILE A 126 -13.36 -6.51 18.48
N LYS A 127 -14.42 -7.31 18.32
CA LYS A 127 -15.01 -7.61 17.01
C LYS A 127 -15.54 -6.35 16.31
N LYS A 128 -16.24 -5.47 17.05
CA LYS A 128 -16.75 -4.21 16.52
C LYS A 128 -15.61 -3.27 16.11
N TYR A 129 -14.53 -3.21 16.90
CA TYR A 129 -13.35 -2.41 16.54
C TYR A 129 -12.65 -2.96 15.29
N SER A 130 -12.56 -4.28 15.15
CA SER A 130 -11.99 -4.94 13.96
C SER A 130 -12.81 -4.70 12.69
N GLU A 131 -14.14 -4.71 12.83
CA GLU A 131 -15.05 -4.40 11.73
C GLU A 131 -14.95 -2.92 11.34
N LEU A 132 -15.00 -2.00 12.32
CA LEU A 132 -14.86 -0.57 12.07
C LEU A 132 -13.50 -0.22 11.46
N ALA A 133 -12.42 -0.86 11.91
CA ALA A 133 -11.09 -0.73 11.32
C ALA A 133 -11.10 -1.14 9.84
N SER A 134 -11.75 -2.26 9.50
CA SER A 134 -11.91 -2.73 8.12
C SER A 134 -12.74 -1.76 7.27
N ARG A 135 -13.81 -1.16 7.83
CA ARG A 135 -14.62 -0.13 7.15
C ARG A 135 -13.80 1.12 6.84
N PHE A 136 -13.04 1.62 7.82
CA PHE A 136 -12.14 2.76 7.59
C PHE A 136 -11.02 2.44 6.60
N TRP A 137 -10.45 1.22 6.66
CA TRP A 137 -9.44 0.81 5.70
C TRP A 137 -10.00 0.78 4.27
N LEU A 138 -11.18 0.16 4.09
CA LEU A 138 -11.86 0.14 2.79
C LEU A 138 -12.17 1.56 2.30
N ALA A 139 -12.74 2.41 3.16
CA ALA A 139 -13.04 3.81 2.80
C ALA A 139 -11.78 4.57 2.35
N GLY A 140 -10.66 4.39 3.06
CA GLY A 140 -9.37 5.00 2.69
C GLY A 140 -8.86 4.55 1.32
N ILE A 141 -9.04 3.26 0.98
CA ILE A 141 -8.71 2.76 -0.36
C ILE A 141 -9.67 3.32 -1.40
N VAL A 142 -10.98 3.33 -1.15
CA VAL A 142 -11.99 3.85 -2.08
C VAL A 142 -11.74 5.33 -2.42
N PHE A 143 -11.52 6.18 -1.42
CA PHE A 143 -11.14 7.59 -1.66
C PHE A 143 -9.85 7.71 -2.49
N GLY A 144 -8.85 6.88 -2.19
CA GLY A 144 -7.60 6.82 -2.95
C GLY A 144 -7.80 6.39 -4.40
N PHE A 145 -8.61 5.37 -4.63
CA PHE A 145 -8.91 4.82 -5.93
C PHE A 145 -9.69 5.81 -6.79
N VAL A 146 -10.76 6.40 -6.25
CA VAL A 146 -11.57 7.42 -6.92
C VAL A 146 -10.73 8.66 -7.26
N GLY A 147 -9.90 9.14 -6.31
CA GLY A 147 -8.95 10.22 -6.59
C GLY A 147 -7.92 9.84 -7.67
N GLY A 148 -7.48 8.57 -7.70
CA GLY A 148 -6.61 8.03 -8.74
C GLY A 148 -7.25 8.00 -10.13
N LEU A 149 -8.54 7.63 -10.22
CA LEU A 149 -9.29 7.63 -11.48
C LEU A 149 -9.42 9.05 -12.04
N TYR A 150 -9.72 10.01 -11.18
CA TYR A 150 -9.79 11.41 -11.57
C TYR A 150 -8.43 11.93 -12.07
N LYS A 151 -7.33 11.61 -11.38
CA LYS A 151 -5.97 11.93 -11.86
C LYS A 151 -5.67 11.25 -13.20
N ALA A 152 -6.03 9.99 -13.37
CA ALA A 152 -5.83 9.28 -14.62
C ALA A 152 -6.54 10.00 -15.79
N ARG A 153 -7.77 10.50 -15.57
CA ARG A 153 -8.48 11.31 -16.57
C ARG A 153 -7.77 12.63 -16.87
N GLN A 154 -7.33 13.36 -15.85
CA GLN A 154 -6.55 14.60 -16.04
C GLN A 154 -5.27 14.36 -16.84
N ILE A 155 -4.57 13.25 -16.58
CA ILE A 155 -3.35 12.88 -17.30
C ILE A 155 -3.65 12.58 -18.78
N GLN A 156 -4.76 11.89 -19.09
CA GLN A 156 -5.16 11.67 -20.49
C GLN A 156 -5.41 12.98 -21.23
N ILE A 157 -6.15 13.92 -20.62
CA ILE A 157 -6.41 15.25 -21.21
C ILE A 157 -5.11 16.01 -21.47
N ARG A 158 -4.19 16.03 -20.48
CA ARG A 158 -2.86 16.64 -20.62
C ARG A 158 -2.03 15.96 -21.71
N ARG A 159 -2.10 14.64 -21.82
CA ARG A 159 -1.39 13.87 -22.85
C ARG A 159 -1.86 14.23 -24.25
N GLU A 160 -3.17 14.33 -24.47
CA GLU A 160 -3.75 14.75 -25.74
C GLU A 160 -3.34 16.18 -26.10
N ALA A 161 -3.32 17.09 -25.12
CA ALA A 161 -2.86 18.46 -25.32
C ALA A 161 -1.36 18.52 -25.70
N ALA A 162 -0.50 17.82 -24.98
CA ALA A 162 0.93 17.76 -25.27
C ALA A 162 1.21 17.09 -26.64
N ALA A 163 0.41 16.08 -27.03
CA ALA A 163 0.54 15.44 -28.33
C ALA A 163 0.23 16.39 -29.50
N ARG A 164 -0.74 17.31 -29.35
CA ARG A 164 -1.00 18.36 -30.33
C ARG A 164 0.19 19.33 -30.48
N GLY A 165 0.95 19.56 -29.41
CA GLY A 165 2.18 20.34 -29.47
C GLY A 165 3.24 19.79 -30.43
N LEU A 166 3.18 18.50 -30.80
CA LEU A 166 4.10 17.89 -31.75
C LEU A 166 3.82 18.26 -33.22
N SER A 167 2.60 18.72 -33.55
CA SER A 167 2.24 19.13 -34.91
C SER A 167 2.61 20.58 -35.22
N HIS A 168 3.19 21.30 -34.26
CA HIS A 168 3.67 22.67 -34.46
C HIS A 168 4.92 22.70 -35.34
N ASN A 169 5.17 23.82 -36.03
CA ASN A 169 6.33 23.95 -36.92
C ASN A 169 7.65 24.27 -36.17
N SER A 170 7.57 24.82 -34.96
CA SER A 170 8.74 25.17 -34.15
C SER A 170 9.38 23.95 -33.49
N GLU A 171 10.68 23.72 -33.71
CA GLU A 171 11.41 22.62 -33.04
C GLU A 171 11.50 22.83 -31.51
N SER A 172 11.48 24.09 -31.05
CA SER A 172 11.40 24.40 -29.62
C SER A 172 10.10 23.87 -29.01
N GLU A 173 8.96 24.12 -29.66
CA GLU A 173 7.65 23.64 -29.20
C GLU A 173 7.57 22.11 -29.22
N LYS A 174 8.11 21.46 -30.27
CA LYS A 174 8.21 20.00 -30.33
C LYS A 174 9.08 19.43 -29.20
N SER A 175 10.20 20.08 -28.89
CA SER A 175 11.10 19.66 -27.80
C SER A 175 10.40 19.74 -26.43
N HIS A 176 9.68 20.84 -26.18
CA HIS A 176 8.85 20.99 -24.99
C HIS A 176 7.77 19.90 -24.90
N ALA A 177 7.02 19.67 -25.98
CA ALA A 177 6.00 18.63 -26.05
C ALA A 177 6.57 17.22 -25.80
N ARG A 178 7.73 16.88 -26.38
CA ARG A 178 8.42 15.59 -26.12
C ARG A 178 8.80 15.43 -24.64
N THR A 179 9.28 16.50 -24.01
CA THR A 179 9.67 16.48 -22.59
C THR A 179 8.45 16.32 -21.69
N GLU A 180 7.37 17.04 -21.98
CA GLU A 180 6.11 16.92 -21.25
C GLU A 180 5.52 15.52 -21.39
N LEU A 181 5.48 14.96 -22.60
CA LEU A 181 4.98 13.60 -22.84
C LEU A 181 5.78 12.53 -22.07
N LYS A 182 7.11 12.68 -21.95
CA LYS A 182 7.94 11.79 -21.12
C LYS A 182 7.57 11.91 -19.64
N ALA A 183 7.34 13.13 -19.13
CA ALA A 183 6.90 13.34 -17.75
C ALA A 183 5.51 12.75 -17.49
N ILE A 184 4.57 12.98 -18.41
CA ILE A 184 3.21 12.43 -18.39
C ILE A 184 3.23 10.90 -18.40
N ALA A 185 4.05 10.27 -19.23
CA ALA A 185 4.16 8.81 -19.27
C ALA A 185 4.60 8.22 -17.93
N LYS A 186 5.56 8.88 -17.25
CA LYS A 186 6.02 8.48 -15.91
C LYS A 186 4.94 8.67 -14.85
N GLU A 187 4.20 9.78 -14.92
CA GLU A 187 3.07 10.05 -14.02
C GLU A 187 1.94 9.01 -14.21
N GLN A 188 1.56 8.75 -15.47
CA GLN A 188 0.55 7.75 -15.84
C GLN A 188 0.91 6.35 -15.32
N TYR A 189 2.17 5.94 -15.49
CA TYR A 189 2.64 4.66 -14.98
C TYR A 189 2.47 4.57 -13.46
N SER A 190 2.84 5.63 -12.72
CA SER A 190 2.68 5.67 -11.27
C SER A 190 1.22 5.61 -10.83
N VAL A 191 0.33 6.33 -11.53
CA VAL A 191 -1.11 6.34 -11.22
C VAL A 191 -1.74 4.98 -11.54
N ASN A 192 -1.45 4.39 -12.70
CA ASN A 192 -1.98 3.09 -13.09
C ASN A 192 -1.53 1.98 -12.14
N LYS A 193 -0.25 1.99 -11.74
CA LYS A 193 0.27 1.05 -10.76
C LYS A 193 -0.47 1.17 -9.43
N GLN A 194 -0.72 2.40 -8.95
CA GLN A 194 -1.45 2.64 -7.72
C GLN A 194 -2.91 2.20 -7.83
N LEU A 195 -3.59 2.50 -8.95
CA LEU A 195 -4.97 2.07 -9.20
C LEU A 195 -5.10 0.55 -9.19
N LEU A 196 -4.20 -0.16 -9.87
CA LEU A 196 -4.17 -1.63 -9.84
C LEU A 196 -3.98 -2.13 -8.41
N GLN A 197 -3.04 -1.55 -7.66
CA GLN A 197 -2.79 -1.96 -6.29
C GLN A 197 -4.00 -1.70 -5.39
N ASP A 198 -4.62 -0.53 -5.48
CA ASP A 198 -5.80 -0.16 -4.68
C ASP A 198 -7.01 -1.03 -5.04
N GLY A 199 -7.22 -1.33 -6.34
CA GLY A 199 -8.26 -2.23 -6.83
C GLY A 199 -8.12 -3.66 -6.28
N LEU A 200 -6.88 -4.15 -6.13
CA LEU A 200 -6.61 -5.44 -5.49
C LEU A 200 -6.73 -5.36 -3.95
N ASP A 201 -6.14 -4.33 -3.33
CA ASP A 201 -6.10 -4.19 -1.87
C ASP A 201 -7.51 -4.01 -1.28
N MET A 202 -8.47 -3.39 -1.98
CA MET A 202 -9.85 -3.21 -1.48
C MET A 202 -10.62 -4.51 -1.33
N LEU A 203 -10.27 -5.55 -2.10
CA LEU A 203 -10.91 -6.87 -2.02
C LEU A 203 -10.70 -7.51 -0.64
N ILE A 204 -9.59 -7.16 0.03
CA ILE A 204 -9.22 -7.74 1.33
C ILE A 204 -10.16 -7.26 2.46
N PRO A 205 -10.30 -5.95 2.77
CA PRO A 205 -11.27 -5.51 3.76
C PRO A 205 -12.71 -5.73 3.31
N ALA A 206 -13.03 -5.68 2.01
CA ALA A 206 -14.37 -6.02 1.52
C ALA A 206 -14.76 -7.47 1.85
N THR A 207 -13.83 -8.42 1.67
CA THR A 207 -14.02 -9.82 2.11
C THR A 207 -14.13 -9.92 3.62
N GLY A 208 -13.28 -9.21 4.36
CA GLY A 208 -13.32 -9.18 5.84
C GLY A 208 -14.62 -8.61 6.41
N LEU A 209 -15.32 -7.75 5.67
CA LEU A 209 -16.62 -7.18 6.00
C LEU A 209 -17.80 -8.03 5.51
N GLY A 210 -17.54 -9.11 4.77
CA GLY A 210 -18.58 -9.97 4.19
C GLY A 210 -19.25 -9.39 2.94
N TYR A 211 -18.70 -8.33 2.34
CA TYR A 211 -19.21 -7.79 1.07
C TYR A 211 -18.83 -8.66 -0.14
N LEU A 212 -17.77 -9.46 0.01
CA LEU A 212 -17.30 -10.42 -0.98
C LEU A 212 -17.01 -11.76 -0.29
N SER A 213 -17.18 -12.87 -1.02
CA SER A 213 -16.96 -14.23 -0.50
C SER A 213 -15.69 -14.86 -1.09
N LEU A 214 -14.55 -14.18 -0.98
CA LEU A 214 -13.26 -14.75 -1.39
C LEU A 214 -12.72 -15.72 -0.33
N ASP A 215 -12.17 -16.84 -0.77
CA ASP A 215 -11.50 -17.78 0.13
C ASP A 215 -10.12 -17.27 0.62
N ASP A 216 -9.60 -17.91 1.66
CA ASP A 216 -8.31 -17.57 2.26
C ASP A 216 -7.12 -17.68 1.29
N GLY A 217 -7.21 -18.55 0.29
CA GLY A 217 -6.22 -18.69 -0.77
C GLY A 217 -6.18 -17.45 -1.66
N ALA A 218 -7.34 -17.03 -2.19
CA ALA A 218 -7.47 -15.83 -3.00
C ALA A 218 -7.01 -14.57 -2.23
N VAL A 219 -7.49 -14.38 -0.99
CA VAL A 219 -7.08 -13.25 -0.14
C VAL A 219 -5.58 -13.28 0.16
N GLY A 220 -5.02 -14.48 0.38
CA GLY A 220 -3.59 -14.69 0.55
C GLY A 220 -2.77 -14.23 -0.66
N LEU A 221 -3.13 -14.69 -1.86
CA LEU A 221 -2.42 -14.31 -3.09
C LEU A 221 -2.54 -12.83 -3.42
N ILE A 222 -3.74 -12.25 -3.29
CA ILE A 222 -3.97 -10.82 -3.49
C ILE A 222 -3.09 -9.99 -2.54
N GLY A 223 -3.10 -10.31 -1.25
CA GLY A 223 -2.30 -9.59 -0.27
C GLY A 223 -0.79 -9.76 -0.45
N THR A 224 -0.33 -10.91 -0.96
CA THR A 224 1.07 -11.12 -1.34
C THR A 224 1.45 -10.28 -2.55
N ALA A 225 0.62 -10.27 -3.60
CA ALA A 225 0.86 -9.48 -4.81
C ALA A 225 0.95 -7.98 -4.50
N THR A 226 0.00 -7.43 -3.75
CA THR A 226 0.01 -5.99 -3.38
C THR A 226 1.14 -5.66 -2.41
N ALA A 227 1.57 -6.60 -1.56
CA ALA A 227 2.76 -6.43 -0.73
C ALA A 227 4.04 -6.31 -1.58
N ILE A 228 4.21 -7.16 -2.60
CA ILE A 228 5.35 -7.12 -3.53
C ILE A 228 5.33 -5.83 -4.34
N MET A 229 4.18 -5.41 -4.87
CA MET A 229 4.05 -4.13 -5.58
C MET A 229 4.47 -2.95 -4.70
N GLY A 230 4.04 -2.95 -3.44
CA GLY A 230 4.43 -1.94 -2.45
C GLY A 230 5.91 -2.01 -2.07
N ALA A 231 6.48 -3.21 -1.95
CA ALA A 231 7.90 -3.43 -1.69
C ALA A 231 8.76 -2.85 -2.83
N GLN A 232 8.41 -3.13 -4.08
CA GLN A 232 9.09 -2.57 -5.26
C GLN A 232 9.04 -1.04 -5.28
N SER A 233 7.88 -0.45 -4.95
CA SER A 233 7.73 1.01 -4.89
C SER A 233 8.62 1.63 -3.80
N GLN A 234 8.68 1.02 -2.63
CA GLN A 234 9.54 1.49 -1.54
C GLN A 234 11.03 1.25 -1.83
N TRP A 235 11.38 0.13 -2.46
CA TRP A 235 12.73 -0.16 -2.93
C TRP A 235 13.21 0.90 -3.91
N ALA A 236 12.41 1.23 -4.92
CA ALA A 236 12.73 2.28 -5.87
C ALA A 236 12.85 3.65 -5.18
N LYS A 237 12.01 3.95 -4.16
CA LYS A 237 12.07 5.21 -3.42
C LYS A 237 13.40 5.39 -2.67
N VAL A 238 13.86 4.37 -1.95
CA VAL A 238 15.05 4.47 -1.10
C VAL A 238 16.37 4.27 -1.86
N ASN A 239 16.32 3.70 -3.07
CA ASN A 239 17.49 3.37 -3.88
C ASN A 239 17.61 4.18 -5.18
N LYS A 240 16.76 5.18 -5.40
CA LYS A 240 16.99 6.15 -6.48
C LYS A 240 18.38 6.78 -6.29
N LYS A 241 19.22 6.71 -7.31
CA LYS A 241 20.45 7.52 -7.37
C LYS A 241 20.02 8.99 -7.34
N ALA A 242 20.61 9.75 -6.41
CA ALA A 242 20.50 11.20 -6.39
C ALA A 242 21.05 11.78 -7.69
#